data_AF-A0A2V7ZXN5-F1
#
_entry.id   AF-A0A2V7ZXN5-F1
#
_cell.length_a   1.000
_cell.length_b   1.000
_cell.length_c   1.000
_cell.angle_alpha   90.00
_cell.angle_beta   90.00
_cell.angle_gamma   90.00
#
_symmetry.space_group_name_H-M   'P 1'
#
loop_
_entity.id
_entity.type
_entity.pdbx_description
1 polymer ?
#
loop_
_entity_poly.entity_id
_entity_poly.type
_entity_poly.pdbx_seq_one_letter_code
_entity_poly.pdbx_strand_id
1 'polypeptide(L)'
;MTYLFHMITIVREIRYALRLVRRNKGFALAVLVSTGLGVGATASIFSLIDAFLLRPLPVPATNRVVRLTSVTQSNPVGRFSYTEVDEIQQRTQSFEGLATSKNALFGFSQRPGEQPRVTVGILVGGDFFSALRVAPVLGRAFTAADDQAPGRSPVVVISYAMWQREFGGRRDVIGGPLRLNGVDFAIVGVTPQWFTGVHPFFQPALYVPRMMIREATGSNIDFLTDRTARSVDVFARLKPAVSIEQARDDLRRLAAIMERENPAANKGRSAMVYSQAGYRIAEAPDNFSLSWLFFAVAALVLSIACINVANLLLSTAPARLRETAVRLAMGASRSR
;
A
#
# COMPACT_ATOMS: atom_id res chain seq x y z
N MET A 1 -22.27 3.71 47.53
CA MET A 1 -22.20 2.35 48.11
C MET A 1 -22.44 1.23 47.08
N THR A 2 -23.30 1.44 46.08
CA THR A 2 -23.69 0.46 45.04
C THR A 2 -22.58 0.08 44.04
N TYR A 3 -21.70 1.02 43.67
CA TYR A 3 -20.59 0.78 42.74
C TYR A 3 -19.49 -0.14 43.32
N LEU A 4 -19.18 0.01 44.61
CA LEU A 4 -18.19 -0.82 45.31
C LEU A 4 -18.65 -2.28 45.38
N PHE A 5 -19.95 -2.49 45.61
CA PHE A 5 -20.57 -3.81 45.67
C PHE A 5 -20.59 -4.50 44.29
N HIS A 6 -20.86 -3.77 43.22
CA HIS A 6 -20.76 -4.27 41.84
C HIS A 6 -19.31 -4.67 41.50
N MET A 7 -18.33 -3.84 41.84
CA MET A 7 -16.92 -4.10 41.55
C MET A 7 -16.40 -5.35 42.28
N ILE A 8 -16.75 -5.52 43.56
CA ILE A 8 -16.39 -6.72 44.33
C ILE A 8 -17.06 -7.98 43.75
N THR A 9 -18.29 -7.85 43.26
CA THR A 9 -19.03 -8.96 42.65
C THR A 9 -18.37 -9.40 41.34
N ILE A 10 -18.06 -8.45 40.44
CA ILE A 10 -17.36 -8.72 39.17
C ILE A 10 -16.00 -9.40 39.41
N VAL A 11 -15.21 -8.89 40.36
CA VAL A 11 -13.90 -9.48 40.69
C VAL A 11 -14.03 -10.90 41.23
N ARG A 12 -15.07 -11.19 42.00
CA ARG A 12 -15.33 -12.54 42.53
C ARG A 12 -15.75 -13.51 41.44
N GLU A 13 -16.60 -13.08 40.51
CA GLU A 13 -17.00 -13.87 39.33
C GLU A 13 -15.81 -14.16 38.41
N ILE A 14 -14.93 -13.18 38.16
CA ILE A 14 -13.70 -13.37 37.37
C ILE A 14 -12.76 -14.38 38.04
N ARG A 15 -12.53 -14.27 39.35
CA ARG A 15 -11.70 -15.25 40.08
C ARG A 15 -12.30 -16.66 40.06
N TYR A 16 -13.63 -16.76 40.13
CA TYR A 16 -14.33 -18.03 40.03
C TYR A 16 -14.18 -18.65 38.65
N ALA A 17 -14.40 -17.87 37.58
CA ALA A 17 -14.18 -18.29 36.21
C ALA A 17 -12.74 -18.76 35.95
N LEU A 18 -11.74 -18.03 36.46
CA LEU A 18 -10.32 -18.41 36.37
C LEU A 18 -10.01 -19.73 37.08
N ARG A 19 -10.61 -19.98 38.24
CA ARG A 19 -10.47 -21.29 38.92
C ARG A 19 -11.13 -22.40 38.12
N LEU A 20 -12.28 -22.13 37.51
CA LEU A 20 -12.99 -23.11 36.68
C LEU A 20 -12.16 -23.50 35.45
N VAL A 21 -11.53 -22.52 34.81
CA VAL A 21 -10.58 -22.73 33.70
C VAL A 21 -9.39 -23.60 34.14
N ARG A 22 -8.79 -23.31 35.31
CA ARG A 22 -7.67 -24.09 35.86
C ARG A 22 -8.04 -25.52 36.24
N ARG A 23 -9.29 -25.75 36.66
CA ARG A 23 -9.81 -27.06 37.04
C ARG A 23 -10.13 -27.93 35.82
N ASN A 24 -10.61 -27.31 34.73
CA ASN A 24 -11.01 -27.99 33.49
C ASN A 24 -10.04 -27.70 32.33
N LYS A 25 -8.76 -28.06 32.50
CA LYS A 25 -7.68 -27.72 31.57
C LYS A 25 -7.92 -28.19 30.13
N GLY A 26 -8.42 -29.42 29.94
CA GLY A 26 -8.70 -29.98 28.60
C GLY A 26 -9.81 -29.22 27.86
N PHE A 27 -10.90 -28.92 28.57
CA PHE A 27 -12.00 -28.11 28.04
C PHE A 27 -11.52 -26.71 27.67
N ALA A 28 -10.81 -26.05 28.59
CA ALA A 28 -10.30 -24.71 28.36
C ALA A 28 -9.33 -24.66 27.17
N LEU A 29 -8.47 -25.67 27.04
CA LEU A 29 -7.55 -25.79 25.91
C LEU A 29 -8.30 -25.98 24.59
N ALA A 30 -9.30 -26.85 24.53
CA ALA A 30 -10.10 -27.06 23.32
C ALA A 30 -10.82 -25.79 22.86
N VAL A 31 -11.43 -25.04 23.80
CA VAL A 31 -12.08 -23.76 23.51
C VAL A 31 -11.06 -22.73 23.01
N LEU A 32 -9.93 -22.59 23.70
CA LEU A 32 -8.87 -21.64 23.34
C LEU A 32 -8.28 -21.92 21.95
N VAL A 33 -7.96 -23.18 21.65
CA VAL A 33 -7.41 -23.57 20.34
C VAL A 33 -8.44 -23.36 19.24
N SER A 34 -9.69 -23.79 19.44
CA SER A 34 -10.77 -23.64 18.47
C SER A 34 -11.04 -22.17 18.13
N THR A 35 -11.27 -21.33 19.15
CA THR A 35 -11.51 -19.90 18.96
C THR A 35 -10.28 -19.19 18.42
N GLY A 36 -9.08 -19.53 18.93
CA GLY A 36 -7.82 -18.96 18.48
C GLY A 36 -7.56 -19.19 16.99
N LEU A 37 -7.80 -20.42 16.50
CA LEU A 37 -7.68 -20.74 15.08
C LEU A 37 -8.71 -19.99 14.22
N GLY A 38 -9.98 -19.94 14.63
CA GLY A 38 -11.02 -19.23 13.90
C GLY A 38 -10.77 -17.71 13.80
N VAL A 39 -10.36 -17.09 14.93
CA VAL A 39 -10.03 -15.66 14.98
C VAL A 39 -8.73 -15.37 14.22
N GLY A 40 -7.71 -16.22 14.37
CA GLY A 40 -6.44 -16.08 13.66
C GLY A 40 -6.60 -16.16 12.14
N ALA A 41 -7.42 -17.11 11.66
CA ALA A 41 -7.70 -17.27 10.23
C ALA A 41 -8.43 -16.05 9.64
N THR A 42 -9.49 -15.58 10.30
CA THR A 42 -10.25 -14.41 9.85
C THR A 42 -9.41 -13.13 9.89
N ALA A 43 -8.63 -12.91 10.95
CA ALA A 43 -7.72 -11.77 11.07
C ALA A 43 -6.61 -11.79 10.01
N SER A 44 -6.07 -12.97 9.67
CA SER A 44 -5.02 -13.11 8.64
C SER A 44 -5.54 -12.74 7.26
N ILE A 45 -6.73 -13.23 6.88
CA ILE A 45 -7.34 -12.91 5.58
C ILE A 45 -7.77 -11.44 5.51
N PHE A 46 -8.33 -10.90 6.59
CA PHE A 46 -8.62 -9.48 6.64
C PHE A 46 -7.36 -8.63 6.50
N SER A 47 -6.24 -9.03 7.12
CA SER A 47 -4.96 -8.32 6.98
C SER A 47 -4.44 -8.36 5.54
N LEU A 48 -4.69 -9.44 4.80
CA LEU A 48 -4.40 -9.54 3.38
C LEU A 48 -5.27 -8.56 2.58
N ILE A 49 -6.59 -8.55 2.82
CA ILE A 49 -7.51 -7.61 2.14
C ILE A 49 -7.14 -6.15 2.45
N ASP A 50 -6.81 -5.84 3.70
CA ASP A 50 -6.31 -4.51 4.08
C ASP A 50 -5.07 -4.14 3.27
N ALA A 51 -4.03 -4.99 3.29
CA ALA A 51 -2.78 -4.72 2.60
C ALA A 51 -2.94 -4.59 1.08
N PHE A 52 -3.81 -5.40 0.46
CA PHE A 52 -3.99 -5.47 -0.99
C PHE A 52 -5.02 -4.50 -1.54
N LEU A 53 -5.99 -4.06 -0.74
CA LEU A 53 -7.14 -3.31 -1.27
C LEU A 53 -7.38 -2.00 -0.53
N LEU A 54 -7.48 -2.07 0.79
CA LEU A 54 -8.03 -0.97 1.60
C LEU A 54 -6.97 0.02 2.08
N ARG A 55 -5.73 -0.44 2.26
CA ARG A 55 -4.65 0.38 2.80
C ARG A 55 -4.39 1.58 1.89
N PRO A 56 -4.59 2.82 2.36
CA PRO A 56 -4.42 4.00 1.55
C PRO A 56 -2.95 4.19 1.17
N LEU A 57 -2.70 4.88 0.05
CA LEU A 57 -1.36 5.37 -0.22
C LEU A 57 -0.91 6.30 0.94
N PRO A 58 0.35 6.19 1.39
CA PRO A 58 0.88 7.00 2.48
C PRO A 58 1.22 8.40 1.96
N VAL A 59 0.21 9.18 1.59
CA VAL A 59 0.36 10.55 1.07
C VAL A 59 -0.73 11.47 1.63
N PRO A 60 -0.49 12.78 1.77
CA PRO A 60 -1.52 13.70 2.20
C PRO A 60 -2.73 13.74 1.25
N ALA A 61 -3.94 13.74 1.83
CA ALA A 61 -5.21 13.77 1.10
C ALA A 61 -5.29 12.70 -0.01
N THR A 62 -5.06 11.43 0.36
CA THR A 62 -5.05 10.27 -0.56
C THR A 62 -6.32 10.14 -1.39
N ASN A 63 -7.48 10.56 -0.87
CA ASN A 63 -8.75 10.54 -1.60
C ASN A 63 -8.75 11.38 -2.89
N ARG A 64 -7.85 12.37 -3.02
CA ARG A 64 -7.66 13.17 -4.22
C ARG A 64 -6.55 12.65 -5.15
N VAL A 65 -5.88 11.56 -4.77
CA VAL A 65 -4.81 10.96 -5.58
C VAL A 65 -5.39 9.78 -6.35
N VAL A 66 -5.39 9.89 -7.67
CA VAL A 66 -5.94 8.91 -8.60
C VAL A 66 -4.84 8.23 -9.41
N ARG A 67 -5.15 7.06 -9.97
CA ARG A 67 -4.32 6.36 -10.95
C ARG A 67 -4.86 6.64 -12.35
N LEU A 68 -3.94 6.95 -13.26
CA LEU A 68 -4.22 7.11 -14.68
C LEU A 68 -3.71 5.85 -15.38
N THR A 69 -4.54 5.25 -16.25
CA THR A 69 -4.13 4.07 -17.03
C THR A 69 -4.45 4.22 -18.50
N SER A 70 -3.62 3.62 -19.35
CA SER A 70 -3.93 3.37 -20.75
C SER A 70 -4.77 2.10 -20.83
N VAL A 71 -5.89 2.15 -21.55
CA VAL A 71 -6.83 1.03 -21.66
C VAL A 71 -6.78 0.46 -23.06
N THR A 72 -6.65 -0.86 -23.17
CA THR A 72 -6.93 -1.63 -24.38
C THR A 72 -8.02 -2.66 -24.08
N GLN A 73 -8.55 -3.31 -25.12
CA GLN A 73 -9.52 -4.41 -24.95
C GLN A 73 -8.99 -5.55 -24.07
N SER A 74 -7.68 -5.81 -24.10
CA SER A 74 -7.01 -6.88 -23.36
C SER A 74 -6.42 -6.44 -22.01
N ASN A 75 -6.26 -5.13 -21.76
CA ASN A 75 -5.61 -4.62 -20.57
C ASN A 75 -6.28 -3.33 -20.06
N PRO A 76 -7.05 -3.40 -18.95
CA PRO A 76 -7.73 -2.24 -18.38
C PRO A 76 -6.80 -1.31 -17.57
N VAL A 77 -5.59 -1.75 -17.23
CA VAL A 77 -4.64 -1.02 -16.38
C VAL A 77 -3.26 -0.90 -17.04
N GLY A 78 -3.25 -0.61 -18.34
CA GLY A 78 -2.01 -0.40 -19.08
C GLY A 78 -1.24 0.84 -18.64
N ARG A 79 0.07 0.81 -18.89
CA ARG A 79 1.00 1.91 -18.61
C ARG A 79 1.05 2.91 -19.77
N PHE A 80 1.53 4.11 -19.49
CA PHE A 80 1.80 5.14 -20.50
C PHE A 80 3.29 5.15 -20.90
N SER A 81 3.57 5.74 -22.05
CA SER A 81 4.91 6.23 -22.43
C SER A 81 5.15 7.61 -21.81
N TYR A 82 6.41 8.03 -21.69
CA TYR A 82 6.71 9.37 -21.17
C TYR A 82 6.14 10.48 -22.06
N THR A 83 6.17 10.32 -23.39
CA THR A 83 5.56 11.27 -24.33
C THR A 83 4.06 11.45 -24.11
N GLU A 84 3.32 10.36 -23.85
CA GLU A 84 1.89 10.43 -23.52
C GLU A 84 1.66 11.14 -22.17
N VAL A 85 2.54 10.94 -21.18
CA VAL A 85 2.44 11.66 -19.91
C VAL A 85 2.65 13.16 -20.09
N ASP A 86 3.65 13.55 -20.88
CA ASP A 86 3.95 14.96 -21.14
C ASP A 86 2.73 15.64 -21.81
N GLU A 87 2.05 14.96 -22.74
CA GLU A 87 0.79 15.43 -23.31
C GLU A 87 -0.35 15.51 -22.29
N ILE A 88 -0.50 14.51 -21.40
CA ILE A 88 -1.50 14.54 -20.33
C ILE A 88 -1.26 15.74 -19.42
N GLN A 89 -0.02 16.02 -19.03
CA GLN A 89 0.33 17.15 -18.18
C GLN A 89 0.00 18.49 -18.84
N GLN A 90 0.23 18.61 -20.15
CA GLN A 90 0.05 19.87 -20.89
C GLN A 90 -1.40 20.13 -21.32
N ARG A 91 -2.17 19.07 -21.64
CA ARG A 91 -3.45 19.19 -22.36
C ARG A 91 -4.67 18.89 -21.51
N THR A 92 -4.52 18.32 -20.31
CA THR A 92 -5.64 18.11 -19.39
C THR A 92 -5.77 19.26 -18.40
N GLN A 93 -7.00 19.49 -17.92
CA GLN A 93 -7.31 20.56 -16.97
C GLN A 93 -7.73 20.06 -15.59
N SER A 94 -7.88 18.73 -15.45
CA SER A 94 -8.44 18.10 -14.26
C SER A 94 -7.43 17.91 -13.11
N PHE A 95 -6.13 17.98 -13.39
CA PHE A 95 -5.08 17.61 -12.44
C PHE A 95 -4.28 18.83 -11.95
N GLU A 96 -3.94 18.83 -10.66
CA GLU A 96 -3.06 19.80 -9.99
C GLU A 96 -1.59 19.49 -10.28
N GLY A 97 -1.26 18.20 -10.42
CA GLY A 97 0.07 17.73 -10.77
C GLY A 97 0.08 16.22 -11.01
N LEU A 98 1.07 15.76 -11.75
CA LEU A 98 1.29 14.35 -12.06
C LEU A 98 2.55 13.84 -11.32
N ALA A 99 2.47 12.60 -10.87
CA ALA A 99 3.59 11.87 -10.32
C ALA A 99 3.78 10.58 -11.12
N THR A 100 4.89 10.48 -11.83
CA THR A 100 5.24 9.28 -12.59
C THR A 100 6.16 8.38 -11.78
N SER A 101 6.01 7.07 -11.94
CA SER A 101 6.95 6.11 -11.40
C SER A 101 7.22 4.99 -12.38
N LYS A 102 8.47 4.57 -12.46
CA LYS A 102 8.89 3.35 -13.14
C LYS A 102 9.88 2.61 -12.24
N ASN A 103 9.57 1.37 -11.92
CA ASN A 103 10.49 0.54 -11.14
C ASN A 103 11.78 0.25 -11.92
N ALA A 104 12.90 0.24 -11.20
CA ALA A 104 14.19 -0.14 -11.73
C ALA A 104 15.05 -0.79 -10.64
N LEU A 105 15.95 -1.66 -11.07
CA LEU A 105 16.99 -2.23 -10.23
C LEU A 105 18.25 -1.39 -10.40
N PHE A 106 18.90 -1.09 -9.29
CA PHE A 106 20.13 -0.31 -9.24
C PHE A 106 21.20 -1.09 -8.49
N GLY A 107 22.37 -1.25 -9.09
CA GLY A 107 23.58 -1.58 -8.33
C GLY A 107 24.10 -0.32 -7.68
N PHE A 108 24.03 -0.23 -6.35
CA PHE A 108 24.52 0.93 -5.61
C PHE A 108 25.78 0.62 -4.80
N SER A 109 26.68 1.61 -4.70
CA SER A 109 27.80 1.60 -3.75
C SER A 109 28.02 2.99 -3.15
N GLN A 110 28.58 3.06 -1.94
CA GLN A 110 28.84 4.35 -1.29
C GLN A 110 30.16 4.97 -1.77
N ARG A 111 31.12 4.12 -2.15
CA ARG A 111 32.44 4.55 -2.60
C ARG A 111 32.85 3.88 -3.92
N PRO A 112 33.75 4.51 -4.69
CA PRO A 112 34.43 3.84 -5.80
C PRO A 112 35.20 2.61 -5.31
N GLY A 113 35.12 1.50 -6.05
CA GLY A 113 35.80 0.24 -5.72
C GLY A 113 35.09 -0.68 -4.73
N GLU A 114 34.01 -0.22 -4.09
CA GLU A 114 33.13 -1.10 -3.31
C GLU A 114 32.31 -2.01 -4.22
N GLN A 115 32.06 -3.25 -3.79
CA GLN A 115 31.19 -4.18 -4.51
C GLN A 115 29.74 -3.63 -4.53
N PRO A 116 29.14 -3.40 -5.70
CA PRO A 116 27.78 -2.88 -5.78
C PRO A 116 26.76 -3.86 -5.19
N ARG A 117 25.81 -3.33 -4.42
CA ARG A 117 24.65 -4.08 -3.92
C ARG A 117 23.42 -3.76 -4.75
N VAL A 118 22.65 -4.77 -5.11
CA VAL A 118 21.40 -4.56 -5.86
C VAL A 118 20.33 -4.03 -4.91
N THR A 119 19.67 -2.96 -5.33
CA THR A 119 18.51 -2.42 -4.64
C THR A 119 17.41 -2.06 -5.61
N VAL A 120 16.18 -2.02 -5.11
CA VAL A 120 15.02 -1.55 -5.87
C VAL A 120 14.88 -0.06 -5.64
N GLY A 121 14.81 0.70 -6.71
CA GLY A 121 14.47 2.11 -6.69
C GLY A 121 13.38 2.42 -7.71
N ILE A 122 13.01 3.69 -7.79
CA ILE A 122 12.07 4.15 -8.81
C ILE A 122 12.62 5.36 -9.56
N LEU A 123 12.40 5.35 -10.86
CA LEU A 123 12.54 6.51 -11.73
C LEU A 123 11.27 7.34 -11.63
N VAL A 124 11.39 8.63 -11.38
CA VAL A 124 10.27 9.53 -11.14
C VAL A 124 10.42 10.83 -11.90
N GLY A 125 9.30 11.46 -12.26
CA GLY A 125 9.31 12.82 -12.80
C GLY A 125 9.74 13.86 -11.76
N GLY A 126 10.17 15.04 -12.23
CA GLY A 126 10.60 16.14 -11.35
C GLY A 126 9.52 16.58 -10.35
N ASP A 127 8.25 16.51 -10.76
CA ASP A 127 7.09 16.91 -9.94
C ASP A 127 6.57 15.80 -9.02
N PHE A 128 7.22 14.63 -8.97
CA PHE A 128 6.71 13.46 -8.23
C PHE A 128 6.42 13.77 -6.76
N PHE A 129 7.38 14.37 -6.06
CA PHE A 129 7.24 14.68 -4.63
C PHE A 129 6.27 15.83 -4.38
N SER A 130 6.25 16.86 -5.24
CA SER A 130 5.36 18.01 -5.10
C SER A 130 3.90 17.61 -5.37
N ALA A 131 3.63 16.85 -6.44
CA ALA A 131 2.31 16.34 -6.77
C ALA A 131 1.75 15.42 -5.66
N LEU A 132 2.60 14.59 -5.06
CA LEU A 132 2.22 13.72 -3.95
C LEU A 132 2.24 14.44 -2.59
N ARG A 133 2.74 15.67 -2.52
CA ARG A 133 2.91 16.47 -1.29
C ARG A 133 3.78 15.76 -0.25
N VAL A 134 4.85 15.13 -0.71
CA VAL A 134 5.85 14.47 0.13
C VAL A 134 7.04 15.40 0.29
N ALA A 135 7.16 16.01 1.47
CA ALA A 135 8.30 16.86 1.81
C ALA A 135 9.44 16.00 2.41
N PRO A 136 10.68 16.12 1.91
CA PRO A 136 11.84 15.48 2.51
C PRO A 136 12.06 15.92 3.95
N VAL A 137 12.54 15.01 4.81
CA VAL A 137 12.92 15.33 6.19
C VAL A 137 14.30 16.00 6.27
N LEU A 138 15.11 15.81 5.22
CA LEU A 138 16.45 16.39 5.08
C LEU A 138 16.70 16.72 3.60
N GLY A 139 17.35 17.85 3.33
CA GLY A 139 17.65 18.31 1.97
C GLY A 139 16.43 18.87 1.24
N ARG A 140 16.33 18.57 -0.06
CA ARG A 140 15.26 19.07 -0.94
C ARG A 140 14.65 17.95 -1.79
N ALA A 141 13.45 18.21 -2.30
CA ALA A 141 12.82 17.36 -3.30
C ALA A 141 13.42 17.66 -4.69
N PHE A 142 13.07 16.83 -5.67
CA PHE A 142 13.28 17.19 -7.07
C PHE A 142 12.47 18.42 -7.45
N THR A 143 13.01 19.15 -8.42
CA THR A 143 12.42 20.33 -9.02
C THR A 143 12.30 20.12 -10.51
N ALA A 144 11.53 20.96 -11.20
CA ALA A 144 11.44 20.93 -12.65
C ALA A 144 12.82 21.04 -13.33
N ALA A 145 13.78 21.75 -12.72
CA ALA A 145 15.15 21.88 -13.23
C ALA A 145 15.92 20.54 -13.26
N ASP A 146 15.62 19.63 -12.32
CA ASP A 146 16.24 18.30 -12.27
C ASP A 146 15.70 17.35 -13.36
N ASP A 147 14.60 17.72 -14.04
CA ASP A 147 13.90 16.88 -15.03
C ASP A 147 13.78 17.55 -16.41
N GLN A 148 14.65 18.52 -16.74
CA GLN A 148 14.56 19.25 -18.02
C GLN A 148 15.21 18.54 -19.22
N ALA A 149 16.32 17.83 -19.00
CA ALA A 149 17.13 17.31 -20.09
C ALA A 149 17.76 15.96 -19.74
N PRO A 150 17.79 15.00 -20.69
CA PRO A 150 18.41 13.70 -20.48
C PRO A 150 19.86 13.80 -20.00
N GLY A 151 20.23 13.01 -18.99
CA GLY A 151 21.59 12.87 -18.49
C GLY A 151 22.19 14.08 -17.76
N ARG A 152 21.45 15.18 -17.58
CA ARG A 152 22.02 16.44 -17.05
C ARG A 152 22.09 16.54 -15.52
N SER A 153 21.19 15.87 -14.81
CA SER A 153 20.99 16.09 -13.37
C SER A 153 21.16 14.78 -12.60
N PRO A 154 22.41 14.33 -12.35
CA PRO A 154 22.68 13.11 -11.60
C PRO A 154 22.45 13.34 -10.09
N VAL A 155 21.17 13.49 -9.72
CA VAL A 155 20.73 13.67 -8.34
C VAL A 155 19.84 12.52 -7.90
N VAL A 156 19.85 12.22 -6.61
CA VAL A 156 19.07 11.12 -6.03
C VAL A 156 18.43 11.55 -4.71
N VAL A 157 17.21 11.12 -4.48
CA VAL A 157 16.57 11.18 -3.16
C VAL A 157 16.56 9.77 -2.60
N ILE A 158 17.02 9.59 -1.37
CA ILE A 158 17.04 8.27 -0.71
C ILE A 158 15.88 8.13 0.26
N SER A 159 15.43 6.91 0.51
CA SER A 159 14.39 6.66 1.49
C SER A 159 14.92 6.81 2.92
N TYR A 160 14.04 7.15 3.87
CA TYR A 160 14.40 7.18 5.28
C TYR A 160 15.05 5.87 5.75
N ALA A 161 14.53 4.72 5.30
CA ALA A 161 15.05 3.41 5.67
C ALA A 161 16.47 3.17 5.12
N MET A 162 16.74 3.58 3.87
CA MET A 162 18.09 3.50 3.31
C MET A 162 19.05 4.45 4.05
N TRP A 163 18.62 5.67 4.35
CA TRP A 163 19.41 6.64 5.10
C TRP A 163 19.83 6.13 6.48
N GLN A 164 18.90 5.51 7.21
CA GLN A 164 19.21 4.91 8.52
C GLN A 164 20.15 3.70 8.39
N ARG A 165 19.84 2.78 7.46
CA ARG A 165 20.58 1.51 7.33
C ARG A 165 21.99 1.68 6.73
N GLU A 166 22.12 2.49 5.70
CA GLU A 166 23.37 2.61 4.93
C GLU A 166 24.24 3.76 5.43
N PHE A 167 23.64 4.85 5.91
CA PHE A 167 24.37 6.08 6.28
C PHE A 167 24.33 6.37 7.78
N GLY A 168 23.72 5.49 8.59
CA GLY A 168 23.64 5.65 10.04
C GLY A 168 22.83 6.88 10.48
N GLY A 169 21.95 7.40 9.62
CA GLY A 169 21.18 8.61 9.93
C GLY A 169 22.01 9.89 9.97
N ARG A 170 23.21 9.92 9.37
CA ARG A 170 24.06 11.13 9.36
C ARG A 170 23.50 12.21 8.45
N ARG A 171 23.56 13.48 8.89
CA ARG A 171 23.03 14.63 8.14
C ARG A 171 23.98 15.14 7.04
N ASP A 172 25.26 14.80 7.14
CA ASP A 172 26.32 15.11 6.16
C ASP A 172 26.17 14.31 4.84
N VAL A 173 25.15 13.47 4.74
CA VAL A 173 24.83 12.70 3.53
C VAL A 173 24.38 13.58 2.35
N ILE A 174 23.81 14.76 2.62
CA ILE A 174 23.34 15.67 1.57
C ILE A 174 24.53 16.26 0.82
N GLY A 175 24.47 16.22 -0.51
CA GLY A 175 25.59 16.53 -1.40
C GLY A 175 26.62 15.40 -1.50
N GLY A 176 26.51 14.37 -0.68
CA GLY A 176 27.39 13.20 -0.71
C GLY A 176 27.14 12.34 -1.95
N PRO A 177 28.17 11.59 -2.41
CA PRO A 177 28.05 10.73 -3.57
C PRO A 177 27.31 9.43 -3.23
N LEU A 178 26.51 8.97 -4.18
CA LEU A 178 25.95 7.63 -4.25
C LEU A 178 26.17 7.11 -5.66
N ARG A 179 26.98 6.06 -5.82
CA ARG A 179 27.25 5.52 -7.15
C ARG A 179 26.14 4.54 -7.52
N LEU A 180 25.47 4.77 -8.64
CA LEU A 180 24.43 3.91 -9.20
C LEU A 180 24.87 3.42 -10.57
N ASN A 181 25.00 2.10 -10.74
CA ASN A 181 25.39 1.45 -11.99
C ASN A 181 26.63 2.08 -12.66
N GLY A 182 27.60 2.51 -11.83
CA GLY A 182 28.85 3.10 -12.30
C GLY A 182 28.82 4.62 -12.52
N VAL A 183 27.70 5.31 -12.28
CA VAL A 183 27.55 6.77 -12.38
C VAL A 183 27.38 7.37 -10.98
N ASP A 184 28.05 8.50 -10.71
CA ASP A 184 27.95 9.16 -9.42
C ASP A 184 26.75 10.10 -9.36
N PHE A 185 25.87 9.87 -8.39
CA PHE A 185 24.71 10.72 -8.09
C PHE A 185 24.94 11.49 -6.79
N ALA A 186 24.54 12.75 -6.75
CA ALA A 186 24.52 13.53 -5.52
C ALA A 186 23.22 13.29 -4.74
N ILE A 187 23.32 12.93 -3.47
CA ILE A 187 22.15 12.79 -2.60
C ILE A 187 21.60 14.17 -2.28
N VAL A 188 20.43 14.52 -2.78
CA VAL A 188 19.84 15.86 -2.58
C VAL A 188 18.75 15.89 -1.51
N GLY A 189 18.22 14.74 -1.11
CA GLY A 189 17.19 14.67 -0.08
C GLY A 189 16.95 13.29 0.50
N VAL A 190 16.24 13.26 1.63
CA VAL A 190 15.80 12.04 2.32
C VAL A 190 14.29 12.07 2.53
N THR A 191 13.57 11.03 2.10
CA THR A 191 12.12 10.97 2.31
C THR A 191 11.76 10.87 3.80
N PRO A 192 10.55 11.27 4.21
CA PRO A 192 10.13 11.10 5.59
C PRO A 192 9.84 9.62 5.92
N GLN A 193 9.94 9.25 7.19
CA GLN A 193 9.77 7.85 7.67
C GLN A 193 8.41 7.25 7.30
N TRP A 194 7.34 8.06 7.30
CA TRP A 194 5.99 7.61 6.98
C TRP A 194 5.79 7.32 5.48
N PHE A 195 6.67 7.82 4.61
CA PHE A 195 6.55 7.63 3.18
C PHE A 195 7.29 6.36 2.73
N THR A 196 6.53 5.30 2.46
CA THR A 196 7.04 3.99 2.04
C THR A 196 7.00 3.78 0.53
N GLY A 197 6.78 4.84 -0.25
CA GLY A 197 6.58 4.77 -1.70
C GLY A 197 5.11 4.69 -2.12
N VAL A 198 4.88 4.56 -3.43
CA VAL A 198 3.53 4.63 -4.05
C VAL A 198 2.95 3.27 -4.42
N HIS A 199 3.63 2.20 -4.02
CA HIS A 199 3.23 0.84 -4.35
C HIS A 199 3.22 -0.06 -3.10
N PRO A 200 2.26 -0.98 -2.96
CA PRO A 200 2.00 -1.64 -1.67
C PRO A 200 3.08 -2.61 -1.19
N PHE A 201 3.80 -3.27 -2.11
CA PHE A 201 4.69 -4.40 -1.78
C PHE A 201 6.18 -4.07 -1.87
N PHE A 202 6.52 -2.85 -2.28
CA PHE A 202 7.90 -2.48 -2.53
C PHE A 202 8.15 -1.07 -2.05
N GLN A 203 9.06 -1.00 -1.07
CA GLN A 203 9.57 0.26 -0.56
C GLN A 203 10.85 0.58 -1.33
N PRO A 204 10.82 1.58 -2.23
CA PRO A 204 12.02 1.94 -2.97
C PRO A 204 13.09 2.46 -2.00
N ALA A 205 14.32 2.00 -2.17
CA ALA A 205 15.46 2.51 -1.41
C ALA A 205 15.84 3.92 -1.85
N LEU A 206 15.60 4.23 -3.13
CA LEU A 206 15.99 5.49 -3.75
C LEU A 206 15.05 5.88 -4.91
N TYR A 207 15.08 7.16 -5.23
CA TYR A 207 14.29 7.83 -6.26
C TYR A 207 15.26 8.58 -7.17
N VAL A 208 15.11 8.43 -8.48
CA VAL A 208 16.01 9.02 -9.48
C VAL A 208 15.16 9.77 -10.52
N PRO A 209 15.56 10.97 -10.98
CA PRO A 209 14.85 11.68 -12.05
C PRO A 209 14.75 10.82 -13.32
N ARG A 210 13.60 10.83 -13.99
CA ARG A 210 13.38 10.05 -15.21
C ARG A 210 14.36 10.42 -16.33
N MET A 211 14.83 11.67 -16.37
CA MET A 211 15.84 12.11 -17.34
C MET A 211 17.18 11.38 -17.20
N MET A 212 17.44 10.72 -16.07
CA MET A 212 18.62 9.90 -15.83
C MET A 212 18.38 8.41 -16.15
N ILE A 213 17.28 8.04 -16.82
CA ILE A 213 16.92 6.64 -17.04
C ILE A 213 18.01 5.83 -17.75
N ARG A 214 18.72 6.41 -18.71
CA ARG A 214 19.79 5.73 -19.45
C ARG A 214 21.00 5.49 -18.56
N GLU A 215 21.48 6.53 -17.90
CA GLU A 215 22.65 6.52 -17.01
C GLU A 215 22.40 5.64 -15.79
N ALA A 216 21.19 5.71 -15.24
CA ALA A 216 20.85 5.02 -14.01
C ALA A 216 20.48 3.54 -14.24
N THR A 217 20.08 3.11 -15.44
CA THR A 217 19.71 1.71 -15.72
C THR A 217 20.60 0.99 -16.73
N GLY A 218 21.40 1.71 -17.51
CA GLY A 218 22.17 1.14 -18.63
C GLY A 218 21.31 0.67 -19.80
N SER A 219 20.01 1.01 -19.83
CA SER A 219 19.10 0.57 -20.88
C SER A 219 19.36 1.29 -22.21
N ASN A 220 19.43 0.51 -23.30
CA ASN A 220 19.50 1.02 -24.67
C ASN A 220 18.12 1.39 -25.26
N ILE A 221 17.03 1.04 -24.57
CA ILE A 221 15.65 1.38 -25.00
C ILE A 221 15.43 2.88 -24.83
N ASP A 222 14.89 3.53 -25.85
CA ASP A 222 14.59 4.96 -25.81
C ASP A 222 13.25 5.29 -25.15
N PHE A 223 13.15 5.06 -23.84
CA PHE A 223 11.92 5.28 -23.09
C PHE A 223 11.39 6.73 -23.14
N LEU A 224 12.27 7.72 -23.27
CA LEU A 224 11.90 9.13 -23.13
C LEU A 224 11.16 9.67 -24.36
N THR A 225 11.44 9.16 -25.56
CA THR A 225 10.84 9.68 -26.80
C THR A 225 9.97 8.66 -27.52
N ASP A 226 10.25 7.36 -27.36
CA ASP A 226 9.50 6.29 -28.02
C ASP A 226 8.12 6.12 -27.37
N ARG A 227 7.08 6.51 -28.11
CA ARG A 227 5.67 6.38 -27.71
C ARG A 227 5.23 4.93 -27.50
N THR A 228 5.94 3.97 -28.08
CA THR A 228 5.64 2.54 -27.96
C THR A 228 6.24 1.94 -26.68
N ALA A 229 7.28 2.57 -26.10
CA ALA A 229 7.97 2.15 -24.89
C ALA A 229 7.18 2.45 -23.60
N ARG A 230 5.98 1.89 -23.49
CA ARG A 230 5.05 2.10 -22.38
C ARG A 230 5.46 1.36 -21.13
N SER A 231 5.96 2.10 -20.14
CA SER A 231 6.49 1.53 -18.90
C SER A 231 6.26 2.40 -17.67
N VAL A 232 5.48 3.47 -17.80
CA VAL A 232 5.29 4.48 -16.76
C VAL A 232 3.94 4.30 -16.08
N ASP A 233 3.98 4.11 -14.77
CA ASP A 233 2.81 4.24 -13.92
C ASP A 233 2.59 5.72 -13.59
N VAL A 234 1.34 6.17 -13.66
CA VAL A 234 1.01 7.58 -13.50
C VAL A 234 -0.03 7.77 -12.41
N PHE A 235 0.32 8.63 -11.46
CA PHE A 235 -0.55 9.10 -10.40
C PHE A 235 -0.84 10.57 -10.67
N ALA A 236 -2.03 11.01 -10.30
CA ALA A 236 -2.39 12.42 -10.41
C ALA A 236 -3.12 12.88 -9.16
N ARG A 237 -2.89 14.14 -8.80
CA ARG A 237 -3.73 14.82 -7.81
C ARG A 237 -4.82 15.57 -8.56
N LEU A 238 -6.07 15.27 -8.26
CA LEU A 238 -7.22 16.02 -8.79
C LEU A 238 -7.18 17.46 -8.28
N LYS A 239 -7.53 18.45 -9.12
CA LYS A 239 -7.77 19.83 -8.67
C LYS A 239 -8.92 19.88 -7.64
N PRO A 240 -9.01 20.94 -6.80
CA PRO A 240 -10.14 21.11 -5.90
C PRO A 240 -11.47 21.08 -6.68
N ALA A 241 -12.50 20.43 -6.11
CA ALA A 241 -13.84 20.28 -6.69
C ALA A 241 -13.96 19.45 -7.99
N VAL A 242 -12.86 18.91 -8.54
CA VAL A 242 -12.92 18.02 -9.71
C VAL A 242 -13.23 16.59 -9.25
N SER A 243 -14.28 15.98 -9.80
CA SER A 243 -14.61 14.58 -9.53
C SER A 243 -13.77 13.61 -10.37
N ILE A 244 -13.74 12.33 -9.96
CA ILE A 244 -13.06 11.28 -10.73
C ILE A 244 -13.70 11.13 -12.12
N GLU A 245 -15.02 11.27 -12.21
CA GLU A 245 -15.79 11.17 -13.46
C GLU A 245 -15.41 12.31 -14.43
N GLN A 246 -15.35 13.55 -13.94
CA GLN A 246 -14.91 14.69 -14.75
C GLN A 246 -13.49 14.51 -15.27
N ALA A 247 -12.57 14.07 -14.40
CA ALA A 247 -11.19 13.79 -14.78
C ALA A 247 -11.08 12.64 -15.78
N ARG A 248 -11.94 11.62 -15.65
CA ARG A 248 -12.02 10.49 -16.56
C ARG A 248 -12.47 10.92 -17.94
N ASP A 249 -13.48 11.78 -18.02
CA ASP A 249 -13.97 12.30 -19.30
C ASP A 249 -12.92 13.21 -19.97
N ASP A 250 -12.21 14.02 -19.18
CA ASP A 250 -11.10 14.85 -19.66
C ASP A 250 -9.97 14.02 -20.26
N LEU A 251 -9.54 12.98 -19.55
CA LEU A 251 -8.49 12.08 -20.02
C LEU A 251 -8.93 11.25 -21.23
N ARG A 252 -10.18 10.78 -21.28
CA ARG A 252 -10.72 10.03 -22.42
C ARG A 252 -10.78 10.88 -23.68
N ARG A 253 -11.19 12.16 -23.56
CA ARG A 253 -11.16 13.10 -24.69
C ARG A 253 -9.73 13.23 -25.23
N LEU A 254 -8.75 13.42 -24.35
CA LEU A 254 -7.35 13.50 -24.76
C LEU A 254 -6.87 12.19 -25.42
N ALA A 255 -7.23 11.03 -24.88
CA ALA A 255 -6.87 9.74 -25.49
C ALA A 255 -7.40 9.59 -26.93
N ALA A 256 -8.64 10.00 -27.20
CA ALA A 256 -9.21 10.01 -28.55
C ALA A 256 -8.52 11.02 -29.49
N ILE A 257 -7.92 12.08 -28.95
CA ILE A 257 -7.10 13.00 -29.74
C ILE A 257 -5.72 12.38 -30.02
N MET A 258 -5.06 11.82 -29.01
CA MET A 258 -3.77 11.13 -29.17
C MET A 258 -3.85 9.96 -30.15
N GLU A 259 -4.97 9.22 -30.19
CA GLU A 259 -5.21 8.16 -31.17
C GLU A 259 -5.28 8.70 -32.60
N ARG A 260 -5.96 9.83 -32.83
CA ARG A 260 -6.07 10.46 -34.15
C ARG A 260 -4.76 11.08 -34.61
N GLU A 261 -4.01 11.71 -33.70
CA GLU A 261 -2.73 12.35 -33.99
C GLU A 261 -1.61 11.31 -34.17
N ASN A 262 -1.65 10.18 -33.45
CA ASN A 262 -0.60 9.16 -33.43
C ASN A 262 -1.15 7.73 -33.59
N PRO A 263 -1.85 7.40 -34.70
CA PRO A 263 -2.52 6.12 -34.86
C PRO A 263 -1.55 4.92 -34.78
N ALA A 264 -0.31 5.06 -35.26
CA ALA A 264 0.69 4.00 -35.20
C ALA A 264 0.97 3.52 -33.75
N ALA A 265 0.97 4.43 -32.79
CA ALA A 265 1.24 4.11 -31.39
C ALA A 265 -0.04 3.91 -30.57
N ASN A 266 -1.12 4.60 -30.90
CA ASN A 266 -2.29 4.78 -30.04
C ASN A 266 -3.58 4.11 -30.54
N LYS A 267 -3.58 3.44 -31.69
CA LYS A 267 -4.78 2.75 -32.22
C LYS A 267 -5.38 1.76 -31.22
N GLY A 268 -6.69 1.86 -31.01
CA GLY A 268 -7.44 0.99 -30.09
C GLY A 268 -7.13 1.23 -28.61
N ARG A 269 -6.51 2.37 -28.28
CA ARG A 269 -6.20 2.75 -26.89
C ARG A 269 -7.09 3.87 -26.42
N SER A 270 -7.69 3.66 -25.26
CA SER A 270 -8.34 4.71 -24.48
C SER A 270 -7.55 4.98 -23.21
N ALA A 271 -8.13 5.74 -22.30
CA ALA A 271 -7.56 6.01 -20.99
C ALA A 271 -8.63 6.02 -19.90
N MET A 272 -8.21 5.74 -18.66
CA MET A 272 -9.10 5.67 -17.51
C MET A 272 -8.49 6.33 -16.28
N VAL A 273 -9.36 6.90 -15.45
CA VAL A 273 -9.03 7.38 -14.11
C VAL A 273 -9.68 6.46 -13.08
N TYR A 274 -8.86 5.93 -12.18
CA TYR A 274 -9.26 5.07 -11.08
C TYR A 274 -8.94 5.71 -9.72
N SER A 275 -9.79 5.44 -8.73
CA SER A 275 -9.36 5.55 -7.33
C SER A 275 -8.28 4.51 -7.03
N GLN A 276 -7.54 4.65 -5.92
CA GLN A 276 -6.51 3.67 -5.57
C GLN A 276 -7.08 2.25 -5.40
N ALA A 277 -8.22 2.12 -4.70
CA ALA A 277 -8.88 0.82 -4.56
C ALA A 277 -9.41 0.31 -5.91
N GLY A 278 -10.00 1.19 -6.73
CA GLY A 278 -10.52 0.82 -8.05
C GLY A 278 -9.42 0.32 -9.00
N TYR A 279 -8.23 0.91 -8.95
CA TYR A 279 -7.07 0.45 -9.72
C TYR A 279 -6.66 -0.97 -9.29
N ARG A 280 -6.55 -1.23 -7.99
CA ARG A 280 -6.14 -2.55 -7.47
C ARG A 280 -7.13 -3.67 -7.84
N ILE A 281 -8.44 -3.35 -7.86
CA ILE A 281 -9.48 -4.29 -8.34
C ILE A 281 -9.31 -4.53 -9.84
N ALA A 282 -9.11 -3.48 -10.63
CA ALA A 282 -8.98 -3.60 -12.08
C ALA A 282 -7.67 -4.30 -12.51
N GLU A 283 -6.60 -4.18 -11.72
CA GLU A 283 -5.30 -4.80 -11.97
C GLU A 283 -5.30 -6.31 -11.72
N ALA A 284 -6.05 -6.76 -10.72
CA ALA A 284 -6.16 -8.17 -10.38
C ALA A 284 -7.60 -8.54 -9.98
N PRO A 285 -8.54 -8.56 -10.94
CA PRO A 285 -9.95 -8.83 -10.65
C PRO A 285 -10.16 -10.22 -10.02
N ASP A 286 -9.35 -11.20 -10.43
CA ASP A 286 -9.40 -12.56 -9.89
C ASP A 286 -8.93 -12.61 -8.43
N ASN A 287 -7.92 -11.81 -8.06
CA ASN A 287 -7.42 -11.75 -6.68
C ASN A 287 -8.49 -11.18 -5.73
N PHE A 288 -9.31 -10.25 -6.20
CA PHE A 288 -10.41 -9.71 -5.41
C PHE A 288 -11.48 -10.78 -5.13
N SER A 289 -11.86 -11.55 -6.16
CA SER A 289 -12.80 -12.67 -6.03
C SER A 289 -12.26 -13.77 -5.09
N LEU A 290 -10.97 -14.11 -5.25
CA LEU A 290 -10.29 -15.10 -4.42
C LEU A 290 -10.21 -14.67 -2.96
N SER A 291 -9.99 -13.37 -2.70
CA SER A 291 -9.94 -12.83 -1.34
C SER A 291 -11.28 -12.95 -0.62
N TRP A 292 -12.39 -12.71 -1.32
CA TRP A 292 -13.74 -12.91 -0.78
C TRP A 292 -14.05 -14.38 -0.50
N LEU A 293 -13.62 -15.28 -1.38
CA LEU A 293 -13.74 -16.72 -1.14
C LEU A 293 -13.00 -17.13 0.14
N PHE A 294 -11.75 -16.70 0.30
CA PHE A 294 -10.99 -16.99 1.52
C PHE A 294 -11.67 -16.40 2.77
N PHE A 295 -12.20 -15.19 2.67
CA PHE A 295 -12.91 -14.58 3.79
C PHE A 295 -14.16 -15.39 4.18
N ALA A 296 -14.92 -15.88 3.20
CA ALA A 296 -16.07 -16.75 3.44
C ALA A 296 -15.67 -18.07 4.11
N VAL A 297 -14.59 -18.71 3.63
CA VAL A 297 -14.04 -19.93 4.25
C VAL A 297 -13.60 -19.67 5.69
N ALA A 298 -12.93 -18.55 5.97
CA ALA A 298 -12.53 -18.22 7.33
C ALA A 298 -13.71 -17.90 8.25
N ALA A 299 -14.73 -17.21 7.74
CA ALA A 299 -15.97 -16.98 8.48
C ALA A 299 -16.70 -18.30 8.79
N LEU A 300 -16.68 -19.26 7.87
CA LEU A 300 -17.22 -20.60 8.10
C LEU A 300 -16.43 -21.35 9.18
N VAL A 301 -15.09 -21.34 9.10
CA VAL A 301 -14.22 -21.95 10.13
C VAL A 301 -14.45 -21.33 11.50
N LEU A 302 -14.59 -20.01 11.57
CA LEU A 302 -14.93 -19.31 12.82
C LEU A 302 -16.33 -19.71 13.32
N SER A 303 -17.30 -19.86 12.43
CA SER A 303 -18.65 -20.31 12.78
C SER A 303 -18.65 -21.73 13.36
N ILE A 304 -17.90 -22.65 12.74
CA ILE A 304 -17.70 -24.02 13.24
C ILE A 304 -17.02 -23.97 14.62
N ALA A 305 -16.00 -23.13 14.79
CA ALA A 305 -15.33 -22.96 16.08
C ALA A 305 -16.31 -22.49 17.16
N CYS A 306 -17.16 -21.51 16.86
CA CYS A 306 -18.19 -21.02 17.77
C CYS A 306 -19.23 -22.10 18.11
N ILE A 307 -19.70 -22.86 17.12
CA ILE A 307 -20.64 -23.98 17.32
C ILE A 307 -20.00 -25.05 18.22
N ASN A 308 -18.72 -25.38 18.00
CA ASN A 308 -18.00 -26.35 18.83
C ASN A 308 -17.89 -25.87 20.28
N VAL A 309 -17.60 -24.59 20.49
CA VAL A 309 -17.60 -23.99 21.83
C VAL A 309 -18.99 -24.03 22.46
N ALA A 310 -20.05 -23.73 21.71
CA ALA A 310 -21.42 -23.80 22.20
C ALA A 310 -21.82 -25.23 22.59
N ASN A 311 -21.50 -26.23 21.77
CA ASN A 311 -21.75 -27.64 22.05
C ASN A 311 -20.99 -28.12 23.30
N LEU A 312 -19.74 -27.70 23.45
CA LEU A 312 -18.95 -27.97 24.64
C LEU A 312 -19.56 -27.32 25.89
N LEU A 313 -20.05 -26.08 25.80
CA LEU A 313 -20.72 -25.42 26.94
C LEU A 313 -22.03 -26.13 27.31
N LEU A 314 -22.83 -26.53 26.32
CA LEU A 314 -24.08 -27.26 26.49
C LEU A 314 -23.87 -28.64 27.11
N SER A 315 -22.80 -29.36 26.74
CA SER A 315 -22.51 -30.67 27.34
C SER A 315 -22.19 -30.59 28.85
N THR A 316 -21.76 -29.42 29.33
CA THR A 316 -21.56 -29.17 30.78
C THR A 316 -22.80 -28.66 31.49
N ALA A 317 -23.87 -28.30 30.77
CA ALA A 317 -25.09 -27.74 31.36
C ALA A 317 -25.79 -28.68 32.37
N PRO A 318 -25.88 -30.00 32.16
CA PRO A 318 -26.51 -30.92 33.11
C PRO A 318 -25.80 -30.95 34.48
N ALA A 319 -24.47 -30.91 34.49
CA ALA A 319 -23.67 -30.87 35.72
C ALA A 319 -23.85 -29.54 36.46
N ARG A 320 -23.95 -28.42 35.71
CA ARG A 320 -24.22 -27.09 36.28
C ARG A 320 -25.65 -26.97 36.80
N LEU A 321 -26.64 -27.56 36.12
CA LEU A 321 -28.05 -27.51 36.52
C LEU A 321 -28.29 -28.11 37.91
N ARG A 322 -27.62 -29.21 38.26
CA ARG A 322 -27.66 -29.76 39.63
C ARG A 322 -27.08 -28.77 40.67
N GLU A 323 -25.95 -28.15 40.35
CA GLU A 323 -25.32 -27.17 41.25
C GLU A 323 -26.18 -25.90 41.42
N THR A 324 -26.76 -25.40 40.32
CA THR A 324 -27.66 -24.24 40.32
C THR A 324 -28.96 -24.53 41.05
N ALA A 325 -29.53 -25.73 40.91
CA ALA A 325 -30.73 -26.14 41.63
C ALA A 325 -30.50 -26.20 43.16
N VAL A 326 -29.35 -26.70 43.60
CA VAL A 326 -28.97 -26.70 45.02
C VAL A 326 -28.78 -25.27 45.54
N ARG A 327 -28.13 -24.39 44.77
CA ARG A 327 -27.96 -22.98 45.14
C ARG A 327 -29.29 -22.21 45.21
N LEU A 328 -30.22 -22.47 44.27
CA LEU A 328 -31.57 -21.92 44.28
C LEU A 328 -32.36 -22.41 45.50
N ALA A 329 -32.26 -23.71 45.84
CA ALA A 329 -32.87 -24.26 47.05
C ALA A 329 -32.31 -23.65 48.35
N MET A 330 -31.04 -23.19 48.34
CA MET A 330 -30.42 -22.44 49.43
C MET A 330 -30.65 -20.92 49.37
N GLY A 331 -31.52 -20.43 48.48
CA GLY A 331 -31.95 -19.03 48.44
C GLY A 331 -31.11 -18.09 47.56
N ALA A 332 -30.29 -18.60 46.65
CA ALA A 332 -29.57 -17.75 45.71
C ALA A 332 -30.52 -17.08 44.69
N SER A 333 -30.32 -15.78 44.41
CA SER A 333 -31.13 -15.01 43.45
C SER A 333 -30.93 -15.48 42.01
N ARG A 334 -31.98 -15.47 41.17
CA ARG A 334 -31.96 -15.87 39.74
C ARG A 334 -30.91 -15.18 38.85
N SER A 335 -30.42 -14.00 39.23
CA SER A 335 -29.38 -13.26 38.51
C SER A 335 -27.95 -13.66 38.90
N ARG A 336 -27.77 -14.70 39.72
CA ARG A 336 -26.47 -15.20 40.23
C ARG A 336 -26.27 -16.68 39.94
#